data_AF-A0A0F9N415-F1
#
_entry.id   AF-A0A0F9N415-F1
#
_cell.length_a   1.000
_cell.length_b   1.000
_cell.length_c   1.000
_cell.angle_alpha   90.00
_cell.angle_beta   90.00
_cell.angle_gamma   90.00
#
_symmetry.space_group_name_H-M   'P 1'
#
loop_
_entity.id
_entity.type
_entity.pdbx_description
1 polymer ?
#
loop_
_entity_poly.entity_id
_entity_poly.type
_entity_poly.pdbx_seq_one_letter_code
_entity_poly.pdbx_strand_id
1 'polypeptide(L)'
;MDPECVPLCDAINRIPGVRTTESCCGHDKGKFRVFFQPKDQRTLAILLYFLDSCHVGFRWDCAVYTDCAMLPARYYIQSQVEGDEAYEQANKVAEFINDFMNDEFDEWWLDRYGDKDEPNT
;
A
#
# COMPACT_ATOMS: atom_id res chain seq x y z
N MET A 1 2.42 15.74 1.44
CA MET A 1 3.01 14.40 1.65
C MET A 1 4.22 14.62 2.51
N ASP A 2 4.23 14.05 3.71
CA ASP A 2 5.38 14.14 4.63
C ASP A 2 6.56 13.38 4.03
N PRO A 3 7.82 13.85 4.18
CA PRO A 3 8.99 13.20 3.59
C PRO A 3 9.12 11.71 3.95
N GLU A 4 8.75 11.35 5.18
CA GLU A 4 8.78 9.98 5.70
C GLU A 4 7.75 9.07 4.99
N CYS A 5 6.71 9.65 4.39
CA CYS A 5 5.72 8.91 3.63
C CYS A 5 6.11 8.68 2.17
N VAL A 6 7.03 9.46 1.62
CA VAL A 6 7.34 9.44 0.18
C VAL A 6 7.78 8.06 -0.30
N PRO A 7 8.74 7.35 0.35
CA PRO A 7 9.20 6.06 -0.14
C PRO A 7 8.08 5.02 -0.26
N LEU A 8 7.21 4.97 0.76
CA LEU A 8 6.08 4.05 0.75
C LEU A 8 5.01 4.46 -0.26
N CYS A 9 4.74 5.76 -0.41
CA CYS A 9 3.79 6.23 -1.42
C CYS A 9 4.26 5.93 -2.84
N ASP A 10 5.54 6.14 -3.12
CA ASP A 10 6.15 5.84 -4.42
C ASP A 10 6.09 4.34 -4.70
N ALA A 11 6.46 3.49 -3.73
CA ALA A 11 6.37 2.04 -3.86
C ALA A 11 4.92 1.57 -4.12
N ILE A 12 3.94 2.07 -3.35
CA ILE A 12 2.52 1.74 -3.55
C ILE A 12 2.05 2.16 -4.95
N ASN A 13 2.47 3.34 -5.43
CA ASN A 13 2.11 3.83 -6.76
C ASN A 13 2.74 3.01 -7.90
N ARG A 14 3.72 2.15 -7.64
CA ARG A 14 4.23 1.20 -8.63
C ARG A 14 3.29 0.02 -8.86
N ILE A 15 2.42 -0.30 -7.90
CA ILE A 15 1.46 -1.40 -8.01
C ILE A 15 0.39 -1.00 -9.04
N PRO A 16 0.26 -1.70 -10.19
CA PRO A 16 -0.64 -1.27 -11.25
C PRO A 16 -2.10 -1.23 -10.80
N GLY A 17 -2.72 -0.07 -10.96
CA GLY A 17 -4.09 0.18 -10.50
C GLY A 17 -4.22 0.62 -9.04
N VAL A 18 -3.13 0.90 -8.32
CA VAL A 18 -3.18 1.62 -7.04
C VAL A 18 -2.71 3.05 -7.24
N ARG A 19 -3.44 4.00 -6.64
CA ARG A 19 -3.01 5.39 -6.59
C ARG A 19 -3.12 5.94 -5.18
N THR A 20 -2.02 6.42 -4.62
CA THR A 20 -2.02 7.17 -3.37
C THR A 20 -2.62 8.56 -3.59
N THR A 21 -3.29 9.08 -2.56
CA THR A 21 -4.04 10.34 -2.61
C THR A 21 -3.58 11.31 -1.54
N GLU A 22 -3.34 10.80 -0.34
CA GLU A 22 -2.92 11.58 0.83
C GLU A 22 -2.05 10.71 1.74
N SER A 23 -1.28 11.34 2.62
CA SER A 23 -0.49 10.65 3.63
C SER A 23 -0.35 11.51 4.89
N CYS A 24 -0.10 10.86 6.02
CA CYS A 24 0.27 11.51 7.26
C CYS A 24 1.19 10.57 8.03
N CYS A 25 2.40 11.02 8.37
CA CYS A 25 3.35 10.19 9.12
C CYS A 25 2.99 10.10 10.61
N GLY A 26 2.03 10.92 11.07
CA GLY A 26 1.59 10.98 12.46
C GLY A 26 2.43 11.93 13.33
N HIS A 27 3.52 12.49 12.79
CA HIS A 27 4.43 13.44 13.46
C HIS A 27 4.73 13.03 14.93
N ASP A 28 5.07 11.76 15.12
CA ASP A 28 5.38 11.11 16.41
C ASP A 28 4.28 11.12 17.48
N LYS A 29 3.06 11.54 17.11
CA LYS A 29 1.91 11.71 18.02
C LYS A 29 0.67 10.99 17.53
N GLY A 30 0.81 10.20 16.48
CA GLY A 30 -0.25 9.44 15.88
C GLY A 30 0.30 8.39 14.94
N LYS A 31 -0.62 7.56 14.46
CA LYS A 31 -0.30 6.46 13.55
C LYS A 31 0.00 6.96 12.15
N PHE A 32 0.96 6.32 11.52
CA PHE A 32 1.30 6.53 10.12
C PHE A 32 0.15 6.04 9.25
N ARG A 33 -0.28 6.85 8.29
CA ARG A 33 -1.36 6.54 7.34
C ARG A 33 -0.99 6.91 5.92
N VAL A 34 -1.33 6.03 4.99
CA VAL A 34 -1.32 6.33 3.54
C VAL A 34 -2.70 6.03 2.98
N PHE A 35 -3.30 7.03 2.35
CA PHE A 35 -4.61 6.95 1.74
C PHE A 35 -4.46 6.65 0.25
N PHE A 36 -5.32 5.78 -0.28
CA PHE A 36 -5.20 5.32 -1.66
C PHE A 36 -6.54 4.90 -2.26
N GLN A 37 -6.54 4.74 -3.58
CA GLN A 37 -7.63 4.20 -4.36
C GLN A 37 -7.12 3.00 -5.17
N PRO A 38 -7.63 1.78 -4.93
CA PRO A 38 -7.41 0.64 -5.81
C PRO A 38 -8.42 0.66 -6.96
N LYS A 39 -7.99 0.20 -8.14
CA LYS A 39 -8.83 -0.01 -9.34
C LYS A 39 -9.86 -1.12 -9.10
N ASP A 40 -9.40 -2.22 -8.50
CA ASP A 40 -10.24 -3.37 -8.16
C ASP A 40 -9.68 -4.16 -6.96
N GLN A 41 -10.43 -5.18 -6.54
CA GLN A 41 -10.07 -6.02 -5.38
C GLN A 41 -8.81 -6.87 -5.61
N ARG A 42 -8.46 -7.19 -6.87
CA ARG A 42 -7.25 -7.96 -7.19
C ARG A 42 -6.02 -7.12 -6.92
N THR A 43 -6.05 -5.86 -7.35
CA THR A 43 -4.97 -4.92 -7.06
C THR A 43 -4.83 -4.68 -5.55
N LEU A 44 -5.95 -4.54 -4.83
CA LEU A 44 -5.92 -4.41 -3.38
C LEU A 44 -5.22 -5.60 -2.71
N ALA A 45 -5.46 -6.83 -3.17
CA ALA A 45 -4.84 -8.03 -2.61
C ALA A 45 -3.31 -8.01 -2.67
N ILE A 46 -2.72 -7.43 -3.74
CA ILE A 46 -1.26 -7.27 -3.86
C ILE A 46 -0.73 -6.36 -2.75
N LEU A 47 -1.36 -5.21 -2.53
CA LEU A 47 -0.95 -4.31 -1.45
C LEU A 47 -1.11 -4.97 -0.08
N LEU A 48 -2.23 -5.65 0.18
CA LEU A 48 -2.51 -6.28 1.47
C LEU A 48 -1.51 -7.40 1.82
N TYR A 49 -0.97 -8.09 0.81
CA TYR A 49 0.09 -9.08 1.00
C TYR A 49 1.30 -8.48 1.75
N PHE A 50 1.72 -7.27 1.40
CA PHE A 50 2.84 -6.57 2.04
C PHE A 50 2.50 -5.88 3.36
N LEU A 51 1.27 -6.02 3.85
CA LEU A 51 0.87 -5.54 5.18
C LEU A 51 0.69 -6.68 6.18
N ASP A 52 0.74 -7.93 5.72
CA ASP A 52 0.59 -9.10 6.58
C ASP A 52 1.91 -9.49 7.25
N SER A 53 1.81 -9.82 8.54
CA SER A 53 2.95 -10.24 9.36
C SER A 53 3.74 -11.42 8.81
N CYS A 54 3.10 -12.29 8.03
CA CYS A 54 3.77 -13.43 7.39
C CYS A 54 4.84 -12.99 6.38
N HIS A 55 4.72 -11.80 5.79
CA HIS A 55 5.57 -11.35 4.69
C HIS A 55 6.54 -10.26 5.10
N VAL A 56 6.17 -9.38 6.04
CA VAL A 56 7.03 -8.25 6.44
C VAL A 56 7.51 -8.32 7.90
N GLY A 57 7.01 -9.28 8.67
CA GLY A 57 7.37 -9.50 10.09
C GLY A 57 6.61 -8.63 11.09
N PHE A 58 5.67 -7.81 10.61
CA PHE A 58 4.75 -6.98 11.39
C PHE A 58 3.46 -6.79 10.60
N ARG A 59 2.40 -6.32 11.27
CA ARG A 59 1.11 -6.12 10.61
C ARG A 59 0.76 -4.64 10.54
N TRP A 60 0.29 -4.20 9.39
CA TRP A 60 -0.45 -2.95 9.21
C TRP A 60 -1.90 -3.27 8.86
N ASP A 61 -2.84 -2.42 9.28
CA ASP A 61 -4.25 -2.63 8.93
C ASP A 61 -4.62 -1.80 7.71
N CYS A 62 -5.49 -2.35 6.86
CA CYS A 62 -6.18 -1.60 5.83
C CYS A 62 -7.64 -1.36 6.27
N ALA A 63 -8.04 -0.10 6.25
CA ALA A 63 -9.42 0.29 6.55
C ALA A 63 -10.08 0.88 5.30
N VAL A 64 -11.38 0.60 5.17
CA VAL A 64 -12.26 1.21 4.18
C VAL A 64 -13.22 2.15 4.90
N TYR A 65 -13.45 3.32 4.33
CA TYR A 65 -14.36 4.31 4.88
C TYR A 65 -15.07 5.08 3.77
N THR A 66 -16.22 5.64 4.13
CA THR A 66 -16.94 6.65 3.34
C THR A 66 -17.39 7.74 4.31
N ASP A 67 -17.88 8.86 3.79
CA ASP A 67 -18.41 9.95 4.60
C ASP A 67 -19.94 10.03 4.49
N CYS A 68 -20.54 10.97 5.23
CA CYS A 68 -21.98 11.19 5.20
C CYS A 68 -22.51 11.70 3.85
N ALA A 69 -21.62 12.04 2.90
CA ALA A 69 -21.98 12.41 1.54
C ALA A 69 -22.06 11.19 0.59
N MET A 70 -21.87 9.97 1.12
CA MET A 70 -21.89 8.73 0.33
C MET A 70 -20.89 8.76 -0.83
N LEU A 71 -19.71 9.37 -0.62
CA LEU A 71 -18.66 9.38 -1.63
C LEU A 71 -18.13 7.95 -1.90
N PRO A 72 -17.50 7.71 -3.06
CA PRO A 72 -16.84 6.45 -3.35
C PRO A 72 -15.95 6.00 -2.19
N ALA A 73 -15.94 4.69 -1.94
CA ALA A 73 -15.17 4.10 -0.84
C ALA A 73 -13.70 4.50 -0.93
N ARG A 74 -13.18 5.04 0.17
CA ARG A 74 -11.79 5.44 0.34
C ARG A 74 -11.08 4.40 1.20
N TYR A 75 -9.79 4.23 0.93
CA TYR A 75 -8.96 3.28 1.65
C TYR A 75 -7.78 3.99 2.30
N TYR A 76 -7.35 3.48 3.44
CA TYR A 76 -6.03 3.79 3.97
C TYR A 76 -5.40 2.57 4.61
N ILE A 77 -4.07 2.52 4.54
CA ILE A 77 -3.26 1.63 5.37
C ILE A 77 -2.80 2.40 6.60
N GLN A 78 -2.63 1.70 7.72
CA GLN A 78 -2.21 2.31 8.98
C GLN A 78 -1.26 1.40 9.75
N SER A 79 -0.22 2.01 10.31
CA SER A 79 0.68 1.35 11.26
C SER A 79 -0.03 0.91 12.54
N GLN A 80 0.52 -0.10 13.21
CA GLN A 80 0.10 -0.44 14.58
C GLN A 80 0.89 0.33 15.65
N VAL A 81 2.08 0.80 15.26
CA VAL A 81 3.02 1.56 16.10
C VAL A 81 3.08 3.02 15.64
N GLU A 82 3.77 3.87 16.40
CA GLU A 82 3.89 5.31 16.15
C GLU A 82 5.38 5.72 16.18
N GLY A 83 5.70 6.90 15.63
CA GLY A 83 7.05 7.46 15.63
C GLY A 83 8.05 6.67 14.78
N ASP A 84 9.31 6.67 15.18
CA ASP A 84 10.43 6.10 14.42
C ASP A 84 10.20 4.65 13.97
N GLU A 85 9.60 3.81 14.82
CA GLU A 85 9.30 2.42 14.47
C GLU A 85 8.30 2.34 13.30
N ALA A 86 7.34 3.26 13.22
CA ALA A 86 6.41 3.33 12.10
C ALA A 86 7.12 3.74 10.80
N TYR A 87 8.13 4.61 10.89
CA TYR A 87 8.93 5.03 9.72
C TYR A 87 9.83 3.90 9.23
N GLU A 88 10.47 3.16 10.13
CA GLU A 88 11.25 1.97 9.79
C GLU A 88 10.37 0.90 9.13
N GLN A 89 9.19 0.63 9.71
CA GLN A 89 8.22 -0.30 9.12
C GLN A 89 7.75 0.18 7.74
N ALA A 90 7.47 1.47 7.56
CA ALA A 90 7.07 2.03 6.27
C ALA A 90 8.13 1.84 5.19
N ASN A 91 9.40 2.10 5.52
CA ASN A 91 10.52 1.87 4.59
C ASN A 91 10.66 0.39 4.23
N LYS A 92 10.52 -0.50 5.22
CA LYS A 92 10.58 -1.95 4.97
C LYS A 92 9.45 -2.45 4.09
N VAL A 93 8.21 -1.96 4.26
CA VAL A 93 7.10 -2.26 3.34
C VAL A 93 7.43 -1.75 1.93
N ALA A 94 7.98 -0.54 1.82
CA ALA A 94 8.36 0.04 0.53
C ALA A 94 9.42 -0.80 -0.19
N GLU A 95 10.44 -1.28 0.53
CA GLU A 95 11.48 -2.19 0.02
C GLU A 95 10.85 -3.48 -0.52
N PHE A 96 10.03 -4.18 0.26
CA PHE A 96 9.39 -5.43 -0.19
C PHE A 96 8.50 -5.25 -1.41
N ILE A 97 7.73 -4.15 -1.47
CA ILE A 97 6.94 -3.84 -2.67
C ILE A 97 7.88 -3.63 -3.85
N ASN A 98 8.96 -2.85 -3.67
CA ASN A 98 9.88 -2.56 -4.76
C ASN A 98 10.59 -3.80 -5.30
N ASP A 99 11.05 -4.70 -4.41
CA ASP A 99 11.70 -5.96 -4.77
C ASP A 99 10.74 -6.85 -5.56
N PHE A 100 9.51 -7.05 -5.06
CA PHE A 100 8.49 -7.80 -5.78
C PHE A 100 8.16 -7.20 -7.16
N MET A 101 8.00 -5.88 -7.22
CA MET A 101 7.70 -5.18 -8.48
C MET A 101 8.87 -5.21 -9.47
N ASN A 102 10.12 -5.39 -9.01
CA ASN A 102 11.30 -5.48 -9.87
C ASN A 102 11.54 -6.91 -10.37
N ASP A 103 11.38 -7.89 -9.48
CA ASP A 103 11.95 -9.21 -9.69
C ASP A 103 10.90 -10.30 -9.95
N GLU A 104 9.66 -10.11 -9.48
CA GLU A 104 8.68 -11.20 -9.41
C GLU A 104 7.32 -10.88 -10.05
N PHE A 105 6.97 -9.59 -10.22
CA PHE A 105 5.62 -9.18 -10.59
C PHE A 105 5.14 -9.75 -11.93
N ASP A 106 5.96 -9.68 -12.98
CA ASP A 106 5.56 -10.11 -14.32
C ASP A 106 5.26 -11.63 -14.36
N GLU A 107 6.13 -12.43 -13.74
CA GLU A 107 5.93 -13.88 -13.62
C GLU A 107 4.68 -14.20 -12.78
N TRP A 108 4.52 -13.53 -11.64
CA TRP A 108 3.36 -13.68 -10.76
C TRP A 108 2.05 -13.32 -11.45
N TRP A 109 2.06 -12.28 -12.28
CA TRP A 109 0.91 -11.79 -13.04
C TRP A 109 0.49 -12.80 -14.10
N LEU A 110 1.45 -13.24 -14.92
CA LEU A 110 1.22 -14.22 -15.98
C LEU A 110 0.66 -15.53 -15.44
N ASP A 111 1.20 -16.04 -14.33
CA ASP A 111 0.74 -17.27 -13.66
C ASP A 111 -0.75 -17.22 -13.26
N ARG A 112 -1.24 -16.05 -12.80
CA ARG A 112 -2.59 -15.91 -12.23
C ARG A 112 -3.64 -15.43 -13.21
N TYR A 113 -3.27 -14.55 -14.12
CA TYR A 113 -4.22 -13.83 -14.97
C TYR A 113 -4.03 -14.08 -16.47
N GLY A 114 -2.85 -14.60 -16.86
CA GLY A 114 -2.45 -14.74 -18.26
C GLY A 114 -2.49 -13.41 -19.03
N ASP A 115 -2.44 -13.48 -20.36
CA ASP A 115 -2.41 -12.29 -21.24
C ASP A 115 -3.76 -11.56 -21.41
N LYS A 116 -4.82 -11.97 -20.69
CA LYS A 116 -6.19 -11.53 -20.99
C LYS A 116 -6.59 -10.20 -20.36
N ASP A 117 -5.86 -9.77 -19.34
CA ASP A 117 -6.06 -8.52 -18.63
C ASP A 117 -4.66 -7.90 -18.42
N GLU A 118 -4.12 -7.15 -19.39
CA GLU A 118 -2.96 -6.32 -19.09
C GLU A 118 -3.33 -5.33 -17.98
N PRO A 119 -2.47 -5.13 -16.97
CA PRO A 119 -2.68 -4.05 -16.03
C PRO A 119 -2.47 -2.74 -16.79
N ASN A 120 -3.57 -2.12 -17.27
CA ASN A 120 -3.52 -0.76 -17.82
C ASN A 120 -2.76 0.13 -16.83
N THR A 121 -1.59 0.59 -17.30
CA THR A 121 -0.66 1.50 -16.64
C THR A 121 -1.29 2.87 -16.38
#